data_AF-A0A1G3BJU8-F1
#
_entry.id   AF-A0A1G3BJU8-F1
#
_cell.length_a   1.000
_cell.length_b   1.000
_cell.length_c   1.000
_cell.angle_alpha   90.00
_cell.angle_beta   90.00
_cell.angle_gamma   90.00
#
_symmetry.space_group_name_H-M   'P 1'
#
loop_
_entity.id
_entity.type
_entity.pdbx_description
1 polymer ?
#
loop_
_entity_poly.entity_id
_entity_poly.type
_entity_poly.pdbx_seq_one_letter_code
_entity_poly.pdbx_strand_id
1 'polypeptide(L)'
;MNPPESRCWVVSKYRYEELVKDNRIWFGSNGNNVPSIKRFLSEVQEGSVSKTIWYRTEVGDNQEAKKEIKAFDSENVFTTPKPERLIQRILTLATNSGDWVLDSFLGSGTTAAVAHKMGRRWIGIELGGRIVIPTACLV
;
A
#
# COMPACT_ATOMS: atom_id res chain seq x y z
N MET A 1 13.92 -38.84 7.05
CA MET A 1 14.70 -37.58 6.98
C MET A 1 14.43 -36.83 8.27
N ASN A 2 15.46 -36.55 9.08
CA ASN A 2 15.33 -35.74 10.30
C ASN A 2 15.93 -34.35 10.02
N PRO A 3 15.43 -33.28 10.67
CA PRO A 3 16.05 -31.97 10.55
C PRO A 3 17.49 -32.01 11.08
N PRO A 4 18.38 -31.10 10.61
CA PRO A 4 19.72 -30.94 11.18
C PRO A 4 19.65 -30.66 12.70
N GLU A 5 20.70 -30.95 13.45
CA GLU A 5 20.73 -30.81 14.91
C GLU A 5 20.33 -29.41 15.42
N SER A 6 20.55 -28.35 14.63
CA SER A 6 20.19 -26.97 14.98
C SER A 6 18.75 -26.57 14.64
N ARG A 7 17.94 -27.47 14.06
CA ARG A 7 16.58 -27.17 13.63
C ARG A 7 15.59 -28.23 14.09
N CYS A 8 14.35 -27.80 14.26
CA CYS A 8 13.20 -28.67 14.46
C CYS A 8 12.28 -28.64 13.23
N TRP A 9 11.32 -29.56 13.19
CA TRP A 9 10.27 -29.53 12.19
C TRP A 9 9.45 -28.25 12.31
N VAL A 10 9.32 -27.51 11.21
CA VAL A 10 8.52 -26.27 11.14
C VAL A 10 7.01 -26.57 11.13
N VAL A 11 6.63 -27.77 10.69
CA VAL A 11 5.24 -28.24 10.61
C VAL A 11 5.09 -29.59 11.31
N SER A 12 3.89 -29.90 11.79
CA SER A 12 3.61 -31.22 12.37
C SER A 12 3.76 -32.34 11.34
N LYS A 13 4.00 -33.58 11.80
CA LYS A 13 4.10 -34.76 10.93
C LYS A 13 2.88 -34.91 10.02
N TYR A 14 1.69 -34.78 10.59
CA TYR A 14 0.42 -34.86 9.86
C TYR A 14 0.36 -33.80 8.74
N ARG A 15 0.67 -32.54 9.07
CA ARG A 15 0.66 -31.46 8.08
C ARG A 15 1.72 -31.66 6.99
N TYR A 16 2.88 -32.20 7.35
CA TYR A 16 3.92 -32.56 6.37
C TYR A 16 3.41 -33.60 5.36
N GLU A 17 2.75 -34.67 5.84
CA GLU A 17 2.18 -35.71 4.96
C GLU A 17 1.11 -35.15 4.02
N GLU A 18 0.26 -34.23 4.50
CA GLU A 18 -0.69 -33.51 3.65
C GLU A 18 0.02 -32.71 2.54
N LEU A 19 1.06 -31.94 2.88
CA LEU A 19 1.81 -31.13 1.91
C LEU A 19 2.53 -31.99 0.86
N VAL A 20 3.00 -33.17 1.24
CA VAL A 20 3.60 -34.13 0.31
C VAL A 20 2.53 -34.70 -0.64
N LYS A 21 1.36 -35.09 -0.12
CA LYS A 21 0.23 -35.56 -0.94
C LYS A 21 -0.26 -34.49 -1.91
N ASP A 22 -0.27 -33.23 -1.47
CA ASP A 22 -0.67 -32.06 -2.26
C ASP A 22 0.46 -31.52 -3.18
N ASN A 23 1.56 -32.27 -3.36
CA ASN A 23 2.70 -31.90 -4.22
C ASN A 23 3.33 -30.51 -3.91
N ARG A 24 3.12 -29.99 -2.69
CA ARG A 24 3.63 -28.70 -2.23
C ARG A 24 5.06 -28.77 -1.71
N ILE A 25 5.64 -29.97 -1.57
CA ILE A 25 7.04 -30.13 -1.16
C ILE A 25 7.90 -30.44 -2.39
N TRP A 26 8.99 -29.68 -2.53
CA TRP A 26 10.01 -29.91 -3.53
C TRP A 26 11.24 -30.54 -2.90
N PHE A 27 11.67 -31.69 -3.41
CA PHE A 27 12.81 -32.46 -2.91
C PHE A 27 14.10 -32.25 -3.75
N GLY A 28 14.14 -31.21 -4.57
CA GLY A 28 15.18 -31.04 -5.59
C GLY A 28 14.89 -31.83 -6.87
N SER A 29 15.70 -31.61 -7.91
CA SER A 29 15.57 -32.34 -9.19
C SER A 29 15.78 -33.85 -9.06
N ASN A 30 16.69 -34.25 -8.16
CA ASN A 30 17.10 -35.66 -7.96
C ASN A 30 16.48 -36.28 -6.70
N GLY A 31 15.56 -35.59 -6.02
CA GLY A 31 14.90 -36.07 -4.79
C GLY A 31 15.75 -36.08 -3.52
N ASN A 32 17.05 -35.79 -3.61
CA ASN A 32 18.00 -35.85 -2.49
C ASN A 32 18.29 -34.49 -1.83
N ASN A 33 17.57 -33.42 -2.19
CA ASN A 33 17.83 -32.09 -1.65
C ASN A 33 16.96 -31.81 -0.41
N VAL A 34 17.32 -30.75 0.34
CA VAL A 34 16.55 -30.30 1.50
C VAL A 34 15.13 -29.91 1.05
N PRO A 35 14.07 -30.50 1.63
CA PRO A 35 12.70 -30.23 1.24
C PRO A 35 12.36 -28.74 1.37
N SER A 36 11.81 -28.16 0.31
CA SER A 36 11.37 -26.76 0.27
C SER A 36 9.89 -26.68 -0.07
N ILE A 37 9.17 -25.73 0.53
CA ILE A 37 7.75 -25.51 0.21
C ILE A 37 7.66 -24.79 -1.14
N LYS A 38 6.93 -25.37 -2.08
CA LYS A 38 6.53 -24.75 -3.34
C LYS A 38 5.39 -23.77 -3.07
N ARG A 39 5.52 -22.56 -3.59
CA ARG A 39 4.41 -21.61 -3.73
C ARG A 39 4.11 -21.48 -5.21
N PHE A 40 2.89 -21.82 -5.61
CA PHE A 40 2.48 -21.73 -7.01
C PHE A 40 2.21 -20.27 -7.36
N LEU A 41 2.67 -19.82 -8.52
CA LEU A 41 2.46 -18.45 -8.97
C LEU A 41 0.97 -18.07 -9.01
N SER A 42 0.11 -19.02 -9.38
CA SER A 42 -1.35 -18.86 -9.38
C SER A 42 -1.97 -18.64 -8.00
N GLU A 43 -1.27 -18.97 -6.92
CA GLU A 43 -1.74 -18.81 -5.53
C GLU A 43 -1.11 -17.60 -4.83
N VAL A 44 -0.10 -16.96 -5.44
CA VAL A 44 0.56 -15.80 -4.86
C VAL A 44 -0.22 -14.55 -5.25
N GLN A 45 -0.64 -13.77 -4.25
CA GLN A 45 -1.27 -12.48 -4.48
C GLN A 45 -0.34 -11.59 -5.30
N GLU A 46 -0.91 -10.93 -6.31
CA GLU A 46 -0.16 -10.01 -7.15
C GLU A 46 0.22 -8.75 -6.37
N GLY A 47 1.47 -8.32 -6.52
CA GLY A 47 2.03 -7.17 -5.82
C GLY A 47 2.84 -7.51 -4.57
N SER A 48 3.46 -6.48 -3.98
CA SER A 48 4.19 -6.59 -2.72
C SER A 48 3.37 -5.99 -1.60
N VAL A 49 3.33 -6.67 -0.46
CA VAL A 49 2.82 -6.09 0.79
C VAL A 49 3.62 -4.82 1.09
N SER A 50 2.93 -3.77 1.51
CA SER A 50 3.56 -2.50 1.88
C SER A 50 4.50 -2.69 3.08
N LYS A 51 5.69 -2.07 3.03
CA LYS A 51 6.66 -2.09 4.13
C LYS A 51 6.32 -1.02 5.16
N THR A 52 6.84 -1.17 6.38
CA THR A 52 6.71 -0.17 7.45
C THR A 52 7.41 1.15 7.12
N ILE A 53 8.50 1.11 6.37
CA ILE A 53 9.28 2.29 5.96
C ILE A 53 9.05 2.51 4.46
N TRP A 54 8.66 3.73 4.10
CA TRP A 54 8.50 4.16 2.71
C TRP A 54 9.63 5.09 2.32
N TYR A 55 10.32 4.77 1.23
CA TYR A 55 11.44 5.57 0.77
C TYR A 55 10.96 6.74 -0.10
N ARG A 56 11.77 7.81 -0.15
CA ARG A 56 11.54 8.97 -1.04
C ARG A 56 11.23 8.55 -2.48
N THR A 57 11.90 7.52 -2.99
CA THR A 57 11.67 7.01 -4.35
C THR A 57 10.27 6.46 -4.58
N GLU A 58 9.57 6.07 -3.51
CA GLU A 58 8.21 5.53 -3.56
C GLU A 58 7.15 6.62 -3.33
N VAL A 59 7.35 7.48 -2.34
CA VAL A 59 6.32 8.42 -1.83
C VAL A 59 6.66 9.90 -1.99
N GLY A 60 7.82 10.23 -2.56
CA GLY A 60 8.28 11.60 -2.75
C GLY A 60 8.81 12.27 -1.48
N ASP A 61 9.01 13.58 -1.56
CA ASP A 61 9.44 14.43 -0.44
C ASP A 61 8.83 15.84 -0.50
N ASN A 62 9.14 16.65 0.51
CA ASN A 62 8.64 18.03 0.60
C ASN A 62 9.10 18.93 -0.55
N GLN A 63 10.22 18.62 -1.23
CA GLN A 63 10.68 19.43 -2.36
C GLN A 63 9.82 19.16 -3.60
N GLU A 64 9.49 17.90 -3.85
CA GLU A 64 8.57 17.47 -4.92
C GLU A 64 7.18 18.07 -4.70
N ALA A 65 6.64 17.99 -3.48
CA ALA A 65 5.35 18.58 -3.14
C ALA A 65 5.28 20.09 -3.41
N LYS A 66 6.36 20.84 -3.11
CA LYS A 66 6.44 22.27 -3.42
C LYS A 66 6.47 22.56 -4.92
N LYS A 67 7.11 21.70 -5.72
CA LYS A 67 7.13 21.84 -7.18
C LYS A 67 5.76 21.58 -7.78
N GLU A 68 5.05 20.57 -7.29
CA GLU A 68 3.68 20.24 -7.71
C GLU A 68 2.73 21.42 -7.48
N ILE A 69 2.76 22.04 -6.29
CA ILE A 69 1.91 23.21 -6.01
C ILE A 69 2.31 24.43 -6.83
N LYS A 70 3.60 24.72 -6.98
CA LYS A 70 4.06 25.83 -7.82
C LYS A 70 3.63 25.73 -9.28
N ALA A 71 3.46 24.50 -9.79
CA ALA A 71 2.95 24.27 -11.14
C ALA A 71 1.44 24.58 -11.26
N PHE A 72 0.70 24.57 -10.15
CA PHE A 72 -0.74 24.78 -10.11
C PHE A 72 -1.12 26.22 -9.70
N ASP A 73 -0.44 26.77 -8.69
CA ASP A 73 -0.65 28.13 -8.19
C ASP A 73 0.70 28.74 -7.76
N SER A 74 1.17 29.72 -8.54
CA SER A 74 2.42 30.42 -8.28
C SER A 74 2.30 31.50 -7.21
N GLU A 75 1.10 31.94 -6.87
CA GLU A 75 0.85 33.09 -5.99
C GLU A 75 0.48 32.65 -4.56
N ASN A 76 -0.35 31.62 -4.38
CA ASN A 76 -0.70 31.07 -3.06
C ASN A 76 0.06 29.78 -2.75
N VAL A 77 1.37 29.92 -2.54
CA VAL A 77 2.22 28.77 -2.18
C VAL A 77 2.01 28.43 -0.70
N PHE A 78 1.22 27.41 -0.41
CA PHE A 78 1.22 26.78 0.91
C PHE A 78 2.66 26.40 1.30
N THR A 79 3.06 26.69 2.53
CA THR A 79 4.47 26.61 2.96
C THR A 79 5.02 25.18 2.99
N THR A 80 4.17 24.17 3.22
CA THR A 80 4.57 22.76 3.38
C THR A 80 3.50 21.75 2.91
N PRO A 81 3.20 21.69 1.60
CA PRO A 81 2.28 20.68 1.09
C PRO A 81 2.82 19.27 1.26
N LYS A 82 1.92 18.30 1.41
CA LYS A 82 2.27 16.88 1.40
C LYS A 82 2.46 16.43 -0.06
N PRO A 83 3.37 15.47 -0.32
CA PRO A 83 3.53 14.92 -1.68
C PRO A 83 2.27 14.15 -2.09
N GLU A 84 1.80 14.32 -3.33
CA GLU A 84 0.63 13.57 -3.82
C GLU A 84 0.85 12.06 -3.77
N ARG A 85 2.04 11.59 -4.11
CA ARG A 85 2.42 10.18 -4.12
C ARG A 85 2.29 9.51 -2.76
N LEU A 86 2.60 10.24 -1.68
CA LEU A 86 2.43 9.76 -0.32
C LEU A 86 0.95 9.49 -0.02
N ILE A 87 0.09 10.46 -0.31
CA ILE A 87 -1.35 10.33 -0.10
C ILE A 87 -1.93 9.23 -0.99
N GLN A 88 -1.52 9.16 -2.25
CA GLN A 88 -1.97 8.14 -3.20
C GLN A 88 -1.69 6.73 -2.67
N ARG A 89 -0.49 6.50 -2.12
CA ARG A 89 -0.13 5.22 -1.52
C ARG A 89 -0.96 4.92 -0.27
N ILE A 90 -1.19 5.90 0.61
CA ILE A 90 -2.05 5.73 1.79
C ILE A 90 -3.46 5.32 1.37
N LEU A 91 -4.08 6.04 0.42
CA LEU A 91 -5.43 5.75 -0.03
C LEU A 91 -5.53 4.42 -0.77
N THR A 92 -4.50 4.02 -1.51
CA THR A 92 -4.45 2.70 -2.17
C THR A 92 -4.44 1.56 -1.14
N LEU A 93 -3.79 1.76 0.01
CA LEU A 93 -3.69 0.76 1.06
C LEU A 93 -4.93 0.71 1.97
N ALA A 94 -5.60 1.84 2.16
CA ALA A 94 -6.65 1.99 3.15
C ALA A 94 -8.08 2.02 2.58
N THR A 95 -8.26 2.26 1.28
CA THR A 95 -9.58 2.54 0.68
C THR A 95 -9.73 2.01 -0.74
N ASN A 96 -10.98 1.76 -1.14
CA ASN A 96 -11.37 1.47 -2.52
C ASN A 96 -11.96 2.70 -3.21
N SER A 97 -12.18 2.62 -4.52
CA SER A 97 -12.93 3.65 -5.25
C SER A 97 -14.35 3.75 -4.69
N GLY A 98 -14.86 4.98 -4.57
CA GLY A 98 -16.17 5.27 -3.98
C GLY A 98 -16.19 5.36 -2.45
N ASP A 99 -15.14 4.94 -1.74
CA ASP A 99 -15.06 5.11 -0.28
C ASP A 99 -14.97 6.59 0.12
N TRP A 100 -15.31 6.88 1.37
CA TRP A 100 -15.18 8.21 1.96
C TRP A 100 -13.82 8.40 2.63
N VAL A 101 -13.17 9.52 2.33
CA VAL A 101 -11.91 9.96 2.95
C VAL A 101 -12.16 11.24 3.75
N LEU A 102 -11.90 11.23 5.05
CA LEU A 102 -11.98 12.42 5.88
C LEU A 102 -10.57 12.96 6.14
N ASP A 103 -10.36 14.24 5.85
CA ASP A 103 -9.19 14.99 6.27
C ASP A 103 -9.60 16.17 7.14
N SER A 104 -9.37 16.07 8.44
CA SER A 104 -9.72 17.11 9.40
C SER A 104 -8.69 18.25 9.48
N PHE A 105 -7.60 18.17 8.71
CA PHE A 105 -6.50 19.14 8.66
C PHE A 105 -6.14 19.42 7.20
N LEU A 106 -7.13 19.86 6.43
CA LEU A 106 -7.09 19.90 4.97
C LEU A 106 -5.87 20.66 4.41
N GLY A 107 -5.47 21.76 5.04
CA GLY A 107 -4.30 22.57 4.70
C GLY A 107 -4.27 22.92 3.21
N SER A 108 -3.25 22.41 2.49
CA SER A 108 -3.09 22.61 1.06
C SER A 108 -4.08 21.83 0.18
N GLY A 109 -4.98 21.04 0.78
CA GLY A 109 -5.98 20.26 0.05
C GLY A 109 -5.44 19.03 -0.69
N THR A 110 -4.20 18.62 -0.43
CA THR A 110 -3.56 17.49 -1.15
C THR A 110 -4.38 16.21 -1.02
N THR A 111 -4.92 15.91 0.17
CA THR A 111 -5.74 14.71 0.41
C THR A 111 -7.01 14.72 -0.44
N ALA A 112 -7.70 15.84 -0.49
CA ALA A 112 -8.89 16.05 -1.30
C ALA A 112 -8.61 15.88 -2.79
N ALA A 113 -7.54 16.51 -3.29
CA ALA A 113 -7.15 16.45 -4.70
C ALA A 113 -6.84 15.00 -5.12
N VAL A 114 -6.05 14.28 -4.32
CA VAL A 114 -5.69 12.89 -4.63
C VAL A 114 -6.90 11.96 -4.49
N ALA A 115 -7.71 12.10 -3.44
CA ALA A 115 -8.93 11.31 -3.29
C ALA A 115 -9.87 11.48 -4.50
N HIS A 116 -10.03 12.71 -4.98
CA HIS A 116 -10.84 13.01 -6.16
C HIS A 116 -10.27 12.37 -7.44
N LYS A 117 -8.97 12.56 -7.73
CA LYS A 117 -8.27 11.93 -8.88
C LYS A 117 -8.41 10.41 -8.88
N MET A 118 -8.45 9.81 -7.68
CA MET A 118 -8.55 8.38 -7.47
C MET A 118 -10.02 7.89 -7.38
N GLY A 119 -11.02 8.72 -7.69
CA GLY A 119 -12.42 8.32 -7.71
C GLY A 119 -13.00 7.97 -6.33
N ARG A 120 -12.57 8.67 -5.28
CA ARG A 120 -13.09 8.54 -3.90
C ARG A 120 -13.88 9.79 -3.52
N ARG A 121 -14.81 9.62 -2.58
CA ARG A 121 -15.54 10.73 -1.96
C ARG A 121 -14.69 11.27 -0.81
N TRP A 122 -14.78 12.55 -0.51
CA TRP A 122 -13.97 13.13 0.56
C TRP A 122 -14.67 14.26 1.30
N ILE A 123 -14.26 14.46 2.56
CA ILE A 123 -14.67 15.58 3.41
C ILE A 123 -13.39 16.21 3.92
N GLY A 124 -13.23 17.51 3.70
CA GLY A 124 -12.11 18.29 4.19
C GLY A 124 -12.58 19.30 5.24
N ILE A 125 -11.87 19.43 6.35
CA ILE A 125 -12.11 20.44 7.37
C ILE A 125 -10.86 21.29 7.52
N GLU A 126 -11.04 22.62 7.56
CA GLU A 126 -9.96 23.58 7.79
C GLU A 126 -10.37 24.60 8.89
N LEU A 127 -9.37 25.16 9.58
CA LEU A 127 -9.61 26.17 10.61
C LEU A 127 -10.30 27.41 10.00
N GLY A 128 -11.28 27.95 10.74
CA GLY A 128 -12.16 29.02 10.26
C GLY A 128 -13.60 28.58 9.92
N GLY A 129 -13.99 27.36 10.34
CA GLY A 129 -15.36 26.86 10.22
C GLY A 129 -15.76 26.47 8.80
N ARG A 130 -14.80 26.36 7.87
CA ARG A 130 -15.05 25.98 6.48
C ARG A 130 -14.95 24.46 6.36
N ILE A 131 -16.11 23.82 6.20
CA ILE A 131 -16.20 22.42 5.78
C ILE A 131 -16.25 22.42 4.26
N VAL A 132 -15.33 21.69 3.63
CA VAL A 132 -15.28 21.51 2.18
C VAL A 132 -15.80 20.11 1.86
N ILE A 133 -16.96 20.08 1.21
CA ILE A 133 -17.54 18.86 0.65
C ILE A 133 -17.62 19.11 -0.85
N PRO A 134 -17.12 18.21 -1.71
CA PRO A 134 -17.35 18.34 -3.14
C PRO A 134 -18.86 18.25 -3.38
N THR A 135 -19.49 19.39 -3.70
CA THR A 135 -20.83 19.38 -4.28
C THR A 135 -20.78 18.54 -5.54
N ALA A 136 -21.63 17.52 -5.59
CA ALA A 136 -21.68 16.57 -6.70
C ALA A 136 -21.82 17.30 -8.04
N CYS A 137 -20.70 17.47 -8.76
CA CYS A 137 -20.74 17.61 -10.20
C CYS A 137 -20.81 16.19 -10.74
N LEU A 138 -22.05 15.73 -10.93
CA LEU A 138 -22.38 14.79 -11.99
C LEU A 138 -21.97 15.46 -13.30
N VAL A 139 -20.84 15.05 -13.87
CA VAL A 139 -20.54 15.16 -15.29
C VAL A 139 -19.98 13.83 -15.77
#